data_AF-A0A534VD51-F1
#
_entry.id   AF-A0A534VD51-F1
#
_cell.length_a   1.000
_cell.length_b   1.000
_cell.length_c   1.000
_cell.angle_alpha   90.00
_cell.angle_beta   90.00
_cell.angle_gamma   90.00
#
_symmetry.space_group_name_H-M   'P 1'
#
loop_
_entity.id
_entity.type
_entity.pdbx_description
1 polymer ?
#
loop_
_entity_poly.entity_id
_entity_poly.type
_entity_poly.pdbx_seq_one_letter_code
_entity_poly.pdbx_strand_id
1 'polypeptide(L)' 'MKITDILARGGPCISFEFFPPKTPEGEAALMRTIEALKPLGPGFVSVTRTGAKPRE' A
#
# COMPACT_ATOMS: atom_id res chain seq x y z
N MET A 1 3.76 10.90 -8.50
CA MET A 1 2.46 10.87 -9.21
C MET A 1 1.37 11.17 -8.20
N LYS A 2 0.40 12.05 -8.48
CA LYS A 2 -0.71 12.29 -7.57
C LYS A 2 -1.83 11.29 -7.85
N ILE A 3 -2.57 10.88 -6.80
CA ILE A 3 -3.74 10.00 -6.96
C ILE A 3 -4.79 10.65 -7.88
N THR A 4 -4.95 11.97 -7.81
CA THR A 4 -5.82 12.72 -8.73
C THR A 4 -5.50 12.47 -10.19
N ASP A 5 -4.21 12.39 -10.54
CA ASP A 5 -3.76 12.16 -11.92
C ASP A 5 -3.99 10.71 -12.36
N ILE A 6 -4.02 9.76 -11.41
CA ILE A 6 -4.32 8.35 -11.67
C ILE A 6 -5.80 8.18 -12.00
N LEU A 7 -6.67 8.77 -11.16
CA LEU A 7 -8.12 8.69 -11.32
C LEU A 7 -8.60 9.42 -12.58
N ALA A 8 -7.92 10.49 -12.99
CA ALA A 8 -8.23 11.24 -14.20
C ALA A 8 -7.99 10.46 -15.51
N ARG A 9 -7.22 9.36 -15.50
CA ARG A 9 -6.91 8.55 -16.70
C ARG A 9 -8.11 7.78 -17.24
N GLY A 10 -9.16 7.63 -16.44
CA GLY A 10 -10.34 6.84 -16.76
C GLY A 10 -10.12 5.33 -16.57
N GLY A 11 -11.23 4.60 -16.37
CA GLY A 11 -11.23 3.17 -16.07
C GLY A 11 -11.19 2.83 -14.57
N PRO A 12 -11.33 1.55 -14.21
CA PRO A 12 -11.33 1.12 -12.81
C PRO A 12 -9.94 1.30 -12.18
N CYS A 13 -9.88 1.94 -11.02
CA CYS A 13 -8.66 2.03 -10.22
C CYS A 13 -8.75 1.05 -9.04
N ILE A 14 -7.92 0.02 -9.05
CA ILE A 14 -7.78 -0.94 -7.94
C ILE A 14 -6.68 -0.43 -7.00
N SER A 15 -6.91 -0.51 -5.70
CA SER A 15 -5.94 -0.17 -4.66
C SER A 15 -6.00 -1.16 -3.50
N PHE A 16 -4.90 -1.30 -2.77
CA PHE A 16 -4.81 -2.14 -1.58
C PHE A 16 -4.47 -1.31 -0.34
N GLU A 17 -4.98 -1.72 0.81
CA GLU A 17 -4.63 -1.12 2.10
C GLU A 17 -3.92 -2.15 2.98
N PHE A 18 -2.83 -1.72 3.62
CA PHE A 18 -2.06 -2.52 4.56
C PHE A 18 -2.04 -1.87 5.94
N PHE A 19 -1.87 -2.70 6.98
CA PHE A 19 -1.56 -2.22 8.32
C PHE A 19 -0.03 -2.16 8.52
N PRO A 20 0.48 -1.18 9.28
CA PRO A 20 1.91 -1.06 9.53
C PRO A 20 2.41 -2.29 10.30
N PRO A 21 3.47 -2.95 9.81
CA PRO A 21 4.05 -4.09 10.50
C PRO A 21 4.66 -3.65 11.83
N LYS A 22 4.64 -4.57 12.80
CA LYS A 22 5.17 -4.35 14.16
C LYS A 22 6.54 -5.00 14.38
N THR A 23 6.99 -5.85 13.45
CA THR A 23 8.26 -6.59 13.54
C THR A 23 8.99 -6.58 12.19
N PRO A 24 10.32 -6.81 12.18
CA PRO A 24 11.10 -6.93 10.94
C PRO A 24 10.60 -8.05 10.02
N GLU A 25 10.15 -9.17 10.57
CA GLU A 25 9.58 -10.28 9.79
C GLU A 25 8.27 -9.87 9.12
N GLY A 26 7.47 -9.06 9.82
CA GLY A 26 6.26 -8.44 9.27
C GLY A 26 6.56 -7.45 8.15
N GLU A 27 7.64 -6.67 8.26
CA GLU A 27 8.11 -5.79 7.18
C GLU A 27 8.53 -6.62 5.95
N ALA A 28 9.31 -7.68 6.16
CA ALA A 28 9.71 -8.57 5.08
C ALA A 28 8.50 -9.26 4.42
N ALA A 29 7.49 -9.66 5.21
CA ALA A 29 6.25 -10.22 4.69
C ALA A 29 5.45 -9.21 3.86
N LEU A 30 5.30 -7.97 4.36
CA LEU A 30 4.65 -6.89 3.64
C LEU A 30 5.30 -6.65 2.28
N MET A 31 6.64 -6.58 2.23
CA MET A 31 7.38 -6.37 0.98
C MET A 31 7.16 -7.52 -0.02
N ARG A 32 7.16 -8.78 0.44
CA ARG A 32 6.85 -9.93 -0.42
C ARG A 32 5.43 -9.87 -0.97
N THR A 33 4.46 -9.48 -0.14
CA THR A 33 3.06 -9.33 -0.56
C THR A 33 2.89 -8.21 -1.59
N ILE A 34 3.56 -7.07 -1.40
CA ILE A 34 3.54 -5.96 -2.36
C ILE A 34 4.06 -6.43 -3.72
N GLU A 35 5.20 -7.12 -3.77
CA GLU A 35 5.75 -7.64 -5.03
C GLU A 35 4.82 -8.67 -5.69
N ALA A 36 4.16 -9.53 -4.91
CA ALA A 36 3.19 -10.49 -5.43
C ALA A 36 1.92 -9.84 -6.02
N LEU A 37 1.50 -8.68 -5.49
CA LEU A 37 0.31 -7.95 -5.94
C LEU A 37 0.59 -6.95 -7.07
N LYS A 38 1.86 -6.58 -7.28
CA LYS A 38 2.29 -5.64 -8.31
C LYS A 38 1.81 -5.99 -9.73
N PRO A 39 1.75 -7.26 -10.18
CA PRO A 39 1.22 -7.62 -11.50
C PRO A 39 -0.25 -7.26 -11.72
N LEU A 40 -1.03 -7.04 -10.66
CA LEU A 40 -2.43 -6.59 -10.74
C LEU A 40 -2.55 -5.12 -11.13
N GLY A 41 -1.43 -4.39 -11.22
CA GLY A 41 -1.40 -2.97 -11.62
C GLY A 41 -2.20 -2.04 -10.69
N PRO A 42 -2.04 -2.10 -9.35
CA PRO A 42 -2.74 -1.19 -8.47
C PRO A 42 -2.32 0.26 -8.74
N GLY A 43 -3.28 1.19 -8.73
CA GLY A 43 -2.98 2.61 -8.90
C GLY A 43 -2.17 3.17 -7.73
N PHE A 44 -2.52 2.76 -6.51
CA PHE A 44 -1.82 3.12 -5.29
C PHE A 44 -2.04 2.06 -4.21
N VAL A 45 -1.25 2.16 -3.14
CA VAL A 45 -1.46 1.43 -1.89
C VAL A 45 -1.51 2.41 -0.72
N SER A 46 -2.31 2.12 0.28
CA SER A 46 -2.35 2.87 1.54
C SER A 46 -1.74 2.05 2.68
N VAL A 47 -1.20 2.76 3.67
CA VAL A 47 -0.81 2.17 4.95
C VAL A 47 -1.65 2.85 6.03
N THR A 48 -2.45 2.09 6.75
CA THR A 48 -3.33 2.62 7.79
C THR A 48 -2.51 3.29 8.89
N ARG A 49 -2.85 4.53 9.24
CA ARG A 49 -2.29 5.17 10.42
C ARG A 49 -2.91 4.55 11.68
N THR A 50 -2.18 3.64 12.31
CA THR A 50 -2.57 3.08 13.61
C THR A 50 -1.96 3.90 14.75
N GLY A 51 -2.60 3.93 15.92
CA GLY A 51 -2.05 4.56 17.12
C GLY A 51 -0.93 3.75 17.79
N ALA A 52 -0.48 2.64 17.18
CA ALA A 52 0.35 1.64 17.82
C ALA A 52 1.87 1.79 17.54
N LYS A 53 2.28 2.55 16.52
CA LYS A 53 3.70 2.90 16.33
C LYS A 53 3.97 4.24 17.03
N PRO A 54 5.01 4.35 17.89
CA PRO A 54 5.45 5.62 18.44
C PRO A 54 5.72 6.61 17.29
N ARG A 55 5.42 7.89 17.51
CA ARG A 55 5.97 8.94 16.63
C ARG A 55 7.47 8.98 16.93
N GLU A 56 8.29 8.74 15.90
CA GLU A 56 9.67 9.25 15.90
C GLU A 56 9.66 10.78 15.97
#